data_AF-A0A528D7S9-F1
#
_entry.id   AF-A0A528D7S9-F1
#
_cell.length_a   1.000
_cell.length_b   1.000
_cell.length_c   1.000
_cell.angle_alpha   90.00
_cell.angle_beta   90.00
_cell.angle_gamma   90.00
#
_symmetry.space_group_name_H-M   'P 1'
#
loop_
_entity.id
_entity.type
_entity.pdbx_description
1 polymer ?
#
loop_
_entity_poly.entity_id
_entity_poly.type
_entity_poly.pdbx_seq_one_letter_code
_entity_poly.pdbx_strand_id
1 'polypeptide(L)'
;VILREEKFLKEAFGTPFQAYMARVPRFFPKLSLYQEGGTGSFKPRLLRTTLLDGLVFLVALPFFESIDGAQQSGILPVLFRFP
;
A
#
# COMPACT_ATOMS: atom_id res chain seq x y z
N VAL A 1 -22.66 22.08 0.58
CA VAL A 1 -21.50 21.42 -0.07
C VAL A 1 -21.95 20.26 -0.95
N ILE A 2 -22.59 19.22 -0.40
CA ILE A 2 -23.06 18.01 -1.14
C ILE A 2 -23.86 18.34 -2.43
N LEU A 3 -24.84 19.25 -2.38
CA LEU A 3 -25.65 19.59 -3.56
C LEU A 3 -24.86 20.25 -4.70
N ARG A 4 -23.81 21.00 -4.36
CA ARG A 4 -22.92 21.62 -5.35
C ARG A 4 -22.01 20.57 -5.99
N GLU A 5 -21.51 19.64 -5.17
CA GLU A 5 -20.74 18.48 -5.61
C GLU A 5 -21.57 17.61 -6.57
N GLU A 6 -22.81 17.26 -6.20
CA GLU A 6 -23.68 16.43 -7.02
C GLU A 6 -24.03 17.10 -8.35
N LYS A 7 -24.17 18.44 -8.38
CA LYS A 7 -24.39 19.16 -9.64
C LYS A 7 -23.17 19.02 -10.56
N PHE A 8 -21.97 19.25 -10.04
CA PHE A 8 -20.72 19.09 -10.79
C PHE A 8 -20.53 17.64 -11.27
N LEU A 9 -20.78 16.66 -10.41
CA LEU A 9 -20.63 15.24 -10.76
C LEU A 9 -21.68 14.76 -11.79
N LYS A 10 -22.90 15.31 -11.76
CA LYS A 10 -23.91 15.07 -12.80
C LYS A 10 -23.46 15.62 -14.15
N GLU A 11 -22.82 16.79 -14.17
CA GLU A 11 -22.28 17.38 -15.39
C GLU A 11 -21.06 16.59 -15.90
N ALA A 12 -20.17 16.16 -15.01
CA ALA A 12 -18.95 15.43 -15.37
C ALA A 12 -19.19 13.97 -15.82
N PHE A 13 -20.12 13.27 -15.17
CA PHE A 13 -20.31 11.83 -15.36
C PHE A 13 -21.68 11.44 -15.95
N GLY A 14 -22.64 12.37 -16.04
CA GLY A 14 -23.92 12.15 -16.73
C GLY A 14 -24.74 10.99 -16.18
N THR A 15 -25.29 10.18 -17.09
CA THR A 15 -26.20 9.06 -16.81
C THR A 15 -25.65 8.03 -15.81
N PRO A 16 -24.37 7.59 -15.90
CA PRO A 16 -23.75 6.73 -14.87
C PRO A 16 -23.90 7.24 -13.44
N PHE A 17 -23.71 8.54 -13.21
CA PHE A 17 -23.80 9.12 -11.89
C PHE A 17 -25.24 9.23 -11.39
N GLN A 18 -26.19 9.49 -12.30
CA GLN A 18 -27.62 9.46 -11.94
C GLN A 18 -28.07 8.05 -11.50
N ALA A 19 -27.63 7.01 -12.20
CA ALA A 19 -27.90 5.62 -11.82
C ALA A 19 -27.25 5.27 -10.46
N TYR A 20 -26.03 5.78 -10.21
CA TYR A 20 -25.36 5.62 -8.93
C TYR A 20 -26.14 6.28 -7.77
N MET A 21 -26.59 7.53 -7.96
CA MET A 21 -27.38 8.25 -6.95
C MET A 21 -28.72 7.58 -6.64
N ALA A 22 -29.35 6.93 -7.62
CA ALA A 22 -30.58 6.18 -7.40
C ALA A 22 -30.36 4.93 -6.53
N ARG A 23 -29.16 4.34 -6.60
CA ARG A 23 -28.79 3.13 -5.87
C ARG A 23 -28.25 3.45 -4.47
N VAL A 24 -27.40 4.47 -4.34
CA VAL A 24 -26.62 4.75 -3.12
C VAL A 24 -27.26 5.88 -2.28
N PRO A 25 -27.64 5.62 -1.02
CA PRO A 25 -28.14 6.65 -0.11
C PRO A 25 -27.04 7.67 0.28
N ARG A 26 -27.44 8.92 0.52
CA ARG A 26 -26.52 10.05 0.74
C ARG A 26 -25.83 10.08 2.11
N PHE A 27 -26.48 9.57 3.16
CA PHE A 27 -26.05 9.78 4.55
C PHE A 27 -25.68 8.50 5.29
N PHE A 28 -26.44 7.42 5.09
CA PHE A 28 -26.21 6.14 5.78
C PHE A 28 -25.74 5.08 4.78
N PRO A 29 -24.60 4.42 5.00
CA PRO A 29 -24.10 3.41 4.08
C PRO A 29 -25.05 2.20 4.05
N LYS A 30 -25.40 1.76 2.84
CA LYS A 30 -26.02 0.43 2.65
C LYS A 30 -24.90 -0.58 2.42
N LEU A 31 -24.56 -1.34 3.47
CA LEU A 31 -23.50 -2.36 3.42
C LEU A 31 -23.75 -3.41 2.33
N SER A 32 -25.01 -3.71 2.01
CA SER A 32 -25.38 -4.64 0.94
C SER A 32 -25.05 -4.14 -0.48
N LEU A 33 -24.76 -2.85 -0.65
CA LEU A 33 -24.29 -2.29 -1.94
C LEU A 33 -22.79 -2.40 -2.11
N TYR A 34 -22.06 -2.85 -1.08
CA TYR A 34 -20.63 -3.11 -1.19
C TYR A 34 -20.41 -4.22 -2.21
N GLN A 35 -19.75 -3.86 -3.29
CA GLN A 35 -19.21 -4.80 -4.25
C GLN A 35 -17.71 -4.63 -4.14
N GLU A 36 -17.04 -5.65 -3.63
CA GLU A 36 -15.60 -5.78 -3.86
C GLU A 36 -15.46 -5.76 -5.39
N GLY A 37 -14.80 -4.71 -5.90
CA GLY A 37 -14.68 -4.51 -7.34
C GLY A 37 -14.00 -5.70 -8.01
N GLY A 38 -13.78 -5.62 -9.32
CA GLY A 38 -13.00 -6.62 -10.06
C GLY A 38 -11.52 -6.71 -9.65
N THR A 39 -11.19 -6.73 -8.35
CA THR A 39 -10.04 -7.41 -7.75
C THR A 39 -10.19 -8.90 -8.01
N GLY A 40 -10.17 -9.24 -9.30
CA GLY A 40 -10.12 -10.61 -9.77
C GLY A 40 -8.86 -11.23 -9.21
N SER A 41 -9.06 -12.15 -8.27
CA SER A 41 -8.05 -13.00 -7.67
C SER A 41 -6.96 -12.23 -6.92
N PHE A 42 -6.77 -12.61 -5.65
CA PHE A 42 -5.52 -12.37 -4.95
C PHE A 42 -4.34 -12.62 -5.90
N LYS A 43 -3.50 -11.60 -6.17
CA LYS A 43 -2.36 -11.70 -7.10
C LYS A 43 -1.12 -12.11 -6.32
N PRO A 44 -0.73 -13.40 -6.28
CA PRO A 44 0.38 -13.86 -5.43
C PRO A 44 1.71 -13.21 -5.82
N ARG A 45 1.84 -12.82 -7.10
CA ARG A 45 2.99 -12.09 -7.61
C ARG A 45 3.20 -10.75 -6.91
N LEU A 46 2.12 -9.99 -6.66
CA LEU A 46 2.20 -8.70 -6.00
C LEU A 46 2.64 -8.87 -4.53
N LEU A 47 2.07 -9.87 -3.83
CA LEU A 47 2.48 -10.20 -2.47
C LEU A 47 3.98 -10.57 -2.43
N ARG A 48 4.44 -11.44 -3.33
CA ARG A 48 5.84 -11.85 -3.37
C ARG A 48 6.77 -10.67 -3.65
N THR A 49 6.41 -9.77 -4.56
CA THR A 49 7.21 -8.57 -4.83
C THR A 49 7.32 -7.69 -3.59
N THR A 50 6.22 -7.43 -2.89
CA THR A 50 6.23 -6.62 -1.65
C THR A 50 7.02 -7.29 -0.52
N LEU A 51 6.91 -8.61 -0.38
CA LEU A 51 7.70 -9.36 0.62
C LEU A 51 9.21 -9.33 0.31
N LEU A 52 9.58 -9.51 -0.96
CA LEU A 52 10.98 -9.44 -1.40
C LEU A 52 11.56 -8.03 -1.24
N ASP A 53 10.76 -6.99 -1.47
CA ASP A 53 11.16 -5.60 -1.26
C ASP A 53 11.45 -5.34 0.24
N GLY A 54 10.58 -5.81 1.13
CA GLY A 54 10.79 -5.70 2.57
C GLY A 54 11.96 -6.54 3.13
N LEU A 55 12.34 -7.62 2.45
CA LEU A 55 13.44 -8.50 2.89
C LEU A 55 14.79 -7.79 2.97
N VAL A 56 15.00 -6.71 2.21
CA VAL A 56 16.22 -5.90 2.28
C VAL A 56 16.44 -5.36 3.70
N PHE A 57 15.38 -4.91 4.38
CA PHE A 57 15.46 -4.45 5.76
C PHE A 57 15.73 -5.58 6.75
N LEU A 58 15.15 -6.76 6.50
CA LEU A 58 15.36 -7.93 7.36
C LEU A 58 16.81 -8.42 7.30
N VAL A 59 17.41 -8.39 6.11
CA VAL A 59 18.81 -8.83 5.88
C VAL A 59 19.82 -7.80 6.37
N ALA A 60 19.44 -6.51 6.49
CA ALA A 60 20.35 -5.47 6.94
C ALA A 60 20.96 -5.75 8.33
N LEU A 61 20.15 -6.16 9.31
CA LEU A 61 20.63 -6.45 10.67
C LEU A 61 21.71 -7.56 10.71
N PRO A 62 21.45 -8.79 10.24
CA PRO A 62 22.47 -9.84 10.28
C PRO A 62 23.67 -9.51 9.39
N PHE A 63 23.49 -8.73 8.32
CA PHE A 63 24.60 -8.26 7.49
C PHE A 63 25.56 -7.36 8.29
N PHE A 64 25.04 -6.35 8.99
CA PHE A 64 25.86 -5.47 9.82
C PHE A 64 26.46 -6.22 11.01
N GLU A 65 25.70 -7.09 11.67
CA GLU A 65 26.21 -7.91 12.78
C GLU A 65 27.33 -8.86 12.33
N SER A 66 27.25 -9.39 11.11
CA SER A 66 28.31 -10.22 10.52
C SER A 66 29.59 -9.40 10.26
N ILE A 67 29.46 -8.15 9.81
CA ILE A 67 30.61 -7.25 9.65
C ILE A 67 31.24 -6.95 11.00
N ASP A 68 30.43 -6.60 12.01
CA ASP A 68 30.91 -6.32 13.35
C ASP A 68 31.62 -7.54 13.97
N GLY A 69 31.04 -8.73 13.85
CA GLY A 69 31.65 -9.98 14.32
C GLY A 69 32.97 -10.30 13.60
N ALA A 70 33.04 -10.05 12.29
CA ALA A 70 34.27 -10.22 11.52
C ALA A 70 35.36 -9.19 11.91
N GLN A 71 34.97 -7.97 12.29
CA GLN A 71 35.90 -6.97 12.81
C GLN A 71 36.42 -7.33 14.21
N GLN A 72 35.54 -7.80 15.09
CA GLN A 72 35.91 -8.22 16.46
C GLN A 72 36.83 -9.43 16.47
N SER A 73 36.65 -10.37 15.54
CA SER A 73 37.51 -11.55 15.38
C SER A 73 38.82 -11.27 14.66
N GLY A 74 39.05 -10.04 14.19
CA GLY A 74 40.26 -9.64 13.47
C GLY A 74 40.32 -10.13 12.02
N ILE A 75 39.22 -10.67 11.48
CA ILE A 75 39.10 -11.11 10.08
C ILE A 75 39.01 -9.89 9.15
N LEU A 76 38.29 -8.85 9.58
CA LEU A 76 38.14 -7.60 8.84
C LEU A 76 38.79 -6.43 9.60
N PRO A 77 39.59 -5.57 8.94
CA PRO A 77 40.14 -4.38 9.58
C PRO A 77 39.09 -3.26 9.69
N VAL A 78 39.15 -2.49 10.77
CA VAL A 78 38.35 -1.26 10.96
C VAL A 78 39.08 -0.09 10.29
N LEU A 79 38.51 0.46 9.21
CA LEU A 79 39.15 1.53 8.44
C LEU A 79 38.96 2.94 9.02
N PHE A 80 37.80 3.22 9.61
CA PHE A 80 37.46 4.53 10.17
C PHE A 80 36.84 4.36 11.56
N ARG A 81 37.30 5.13 12.54
CA ARG A 81 36.65 5.29 13.84
C ARG A 81 36.22 6.74 13.98
N PHE A 82 34.92 6.98 14.14
CA PHE A 82 34.36 8.30 14.40
C PHE A 82 34.07 8.46 15.91
N PRO A 83 34.28 9.66 16.49
CA PRO A 83 34.00 9.94 17.89
C PRO A 83 32.50 9.97 18.23
#